data_AF-A0A934DQ00-F1
#
_entry.id   AF-A0A934DQ00-F1
#
_cell.length_a   1.000
_cell.length_b   1.000
_cell.length_c   1.000
_cell.angle_alpha   90.00
_cell.angle_beta   90.00
_cell.angle_gamma   90.00
#
_symmetry.space_group_name_H-M   'P 1'
#
loop_
_entity.id
_entity.type
_entity.pdbx_description
1 polymer ?
#
loop_
_entity_poly.entity_id
_entity_poly.type
_entity_poly.pdbx_seq_one_letter_code
_entity_poly.pdbx_strand_id
1 'polypeptide(L)'
;MRPQRILAAIALACTIVLSASNALADLVLLLPARGQIPGSMLSSILDSETRYGVIEVGHKLVDQKELDGAMRQVPDSHPDTSDEFTTMARFARAEWVVIPTVFQQEKSWRLELIAFQAQSGRTETVARDVDTEHIHVQVVEMLKVLLRPQGVGTEALPWETGGITARPASAAPGKTPAAPKETPPAGPHRMFFIGAGFAVNSAVSRPSGATGSATSAAIAARAGISPIEPIDIALNFADNVSGPRAVMLDASLRYMINVAGPKFRIGPEIGPGLFLAQGGSQSKSFMLRATAVAAVNFSPSFGIEAHLGDLRYVPASSGTVVLAGATAMGVLRF
;
A
#
# COMPACT_ATOMS: atom_id res chain seq x y z
N MET A 1 6.37 -14.71 -35.74
CA MET A 1 5.41 -15.09 -34.69
C MET A 1 4.00 -14.72 -35.15
N ARG A 2 3.00 -15.60 -34.99
CA ARG A 2 1.62 -15.31 -35.43
C ARG A 2 0.93 -14.33 -34.46
N PRO A 3 0.22 -13.29 -34.94
CA PRO A 3 -0.36 -12.23 -34.11
C PRO A 3 -1.37 -12.76 -33.06
N GLN A 4 -2.01 -13.89 -33.31
CA GLN A 4 -2.92 -14.56 -32.36
C GLN A 4 -2.23 -15.03 -31.07
N ARG A 5 -0.94 -15.41 -31.12
CA ARG A 5 -0.20 -15.84 -29.91
C ARG A 5 0.17 -14.66 -29.00
N ILE A 6 0.32 -13.47 -29.57
CA ILE A 6 0.64 -12.25 -28.82
C ILE A 6 -0.62 -11.74 -28.10
N LEU A 7 -1.77 -11.74 -28.76
CA LEU A 7 -3.06 -11.37 -28.15
C LEU A 7 -3.46 -12.31 -27.00
N ALA A 8 -3.26 -13.62 -27.15
CA ALA A 8 -3.54 -14.58 -26.09
C ALA A 8 -2.62 -14.41 -24.87
N ALA A 9 -1.33 -14.09 -25.08
CA ALA A 9 -0.39 -13.83 -23.99
C ALA A 9 -0.72 -12.53 -23.24
N ILE A 10 -1.18 -11.48 -23.94
CA ILE A 10 -1.61 -10.22 -23.32
C ILE A 10 -2.91 -10.43 -22.53
N ALA A 11 -3.88 -11.15 -23.08
CA ALA A 11 -5.13 -11.46 -22.36
C ALA A 11 -4.88 -12.27 -21.09
N LEU A 12 -3.97 -13.25 -21.14
CA LEU A 12 -3.56 -14.08 -20.00
C LEU A 12 -2.78 -13.24 -18.96
N ALA A 13 -1.91 -12.33 -19.39
CA ALA A 13 -1.21 -11.41 -18.50
C ALA A 13 -2.18 -10.43 -17.81
N CYS A 14 -3.19 -9.90 -18.53
CA CYS A 14 -4.23 -9.07 -17.94
C CYS A 14 -5.08 -9.86 -16.93
N THR A 15 -5.42 -11.11 -17.19
CA THR A 15 -6.17 -11.93 -16.22
C THR A 15 -5.34 -12.24 -14.98
N ILE A 16 -4.04 -12.50 -15.09
CA ILE A 16 -3.16 -12.72 -13.92
C ILE A 16 -3.01 -11.44 -13.09
N VAL A 17 -2.96 -10.26 -13.72
CA VAL A 17 -2.91 -8.96 -13.00
C VAL A 17 -4.26 -8.62 -12.33
N LEU A 18 -5.39 -9.05 -12.91
CA LEU A 18 -6.72 -8.93 -12.29
C LEU A 18 -7.01 -10.01 -11.23
N SER A 19 -6.29 -11.14 -11.28
CA SER A 19 -6.42 -12.28 -10.34
C SER A 19 -5.36 -12.28 -9.24
N ALA A 20 -4.40 -11.34 -9.28
CA ALA A 20 -3.81 -10.79 -8.08
C ALA A 20 -4.93 -10.05 -7.35
N SER A 21 -5.88 -10.85 -6.85
CA SER A 21 -6.92 -10.48 -5.94
C SER A 21 -6.22 -9.57 -4.97
N ASN A 22 -6.74 -8.35 -4.87
CA ASN A 22 -6.51 -7.57 -3.68
C ASN A 22 -6.67 -8.59 -2.54
N ALA A 23 -5.57 -8.99 -1.90
CA ALA A 23 -5.62 -9.31 -0.49
C ALA A 23 -6.15 -8.01 0.08
N LEU A 24 -7.48 -7.89 0.09
CA LEU A 24 -8.18 -6.72 0.53
C LEU A 24 -7.71 -6.64 1.96
N ALA A 25 -6.81 -5.70 2.22
CA ALA A 25 -6.30 -5.42 3.54
C ALA A 25 -7.44 -5.60 4.54
N ASP A 26 -7.38 -6.67 5.34
CA ASP A 26 -8.51 -7.04 6.19
C ASP A 26 -8.87 -5.83 7.05
N LEU A 27 -10.17 -5.61 7.25
CA LEU A 27 -10.64 -4.49 8.06
C LEU A 27 -10.52 -4.87 9.55
N VAL A 28 -9.75 -4.09 10.30
CA VAL A 28 -9.44 -4.31 11.72
C VAL A 28 -10.14 -3.26 12.57
N LEU A 29 -10.98 -3.72 13.49
CA LEU A 29 -11.55 -2.92 14.56
C LEU A 29 -10.57 -2.89 15.74
N LEU A 30 -9.77 -1.83 15.85
CA LEU A 30 -8.85 -1.65 16.97
C LEU A 30 -9.56 -0.95 18.13
N LEU A 31 -9.65 -1.64 19.27
CA LEU A 31 -10.22 -1.09 20.49
C LEU A 31 -9.17 -0.28 21.27
N PRO A 32 -9.59 0.71 22.08
CA PRO A 32 -8.66 1.47 22.93
C PRO A 32 -7.88 0.55 23.89
N ALA A 33 -6.61 0.88 24.11
CA ALA A 33 -5.76 0.17 25.05
C ALA A 33 -6.36 0.19 26.47
N ARG A 34 -6.30 -0.96 27.15
CA ARG A 34 -6.78 -1.14 28.53
C ARG A 34 -5.65 -1.48 29.48
N GLY A 35 -5.94 -1.43 30.78
CA GLY A 35 -5.10 -2.03 31.82
C GLY A 35 -4.66 -1.06 32.91
N GLN A 36 -3.74 -1.53 33.76
CA GLN A 36 -3.23 -0.78 34.91
C GLN A 36 -2.05 0.09 34.48
N ILE A 37 -2.34 1.21 33.84
CA ILE A 37 -1.31 2.16 33.40
C ILE A 37 -1.37 3.41 34.29
N PRO A 38 -0.40 3.62 35.20
CA PRO A 38 -0.21 4.93 35.81
C PRO A 38 0.13 5.97 34.73
N GLY A 39 -0.84 6.83 34.43
CA GLY A 39 -0.72 7.97 33.52
C GLY A 39 -1.27 7.71 32.11
N SER A 40 -1.85 8.74 31.51
CA SER A 40 -2.46 8.69 30.16
C SER A 40 -1.45 8.57 29.01
N MET A 41 -0.15 8.69 29.29
CA MET A 41 0.87 8.76 28.25
C MET A 41 1.13 7.40 27.60
N LEU A 42 1.30 6.32 28.39
CA LEU A 42 1.62 5.01 27.82
C LEU A 42 0.43 4.38 27.08
N SER A 43 -0.81 4.57 27.54
CA SER A 43 -1.99 4.18 26.77
C SER A 43 -2.05 4.92 25.43
N SER A 44 -1.79 6.23 25.41
CA SER A 44 -1.79 6.99 24.15
C SER A 44 -0.71 6.54 23.18
N ILE A 45 0.48 6.18 23.69
CA ILE A 45 1.58 5.63 22.88
C ILE A 45 1.17 4.27 22.32
N LEU A 46 0.65 3.37 23.14
CA LEU A 46 0.23 2.05 22.67
C LEU A 46 -0.92 2.11 21.68
N ASP A 47 -1.87 3.01 21.86
CA ASP A 47 -2.93 3.27 20.89
C ASP A 47 -2.33 3.72 19.55
N SER A 48 -1.36 4.65 19.55
CA SER A 48 -0.71 5.10 18.31
C SER A 48 0.13 4.01 17.67
N GLU A 49 0.98 3.33 18.43
CA GLU A 49 1.87 2.27 17.91
C GLU A 49 1.08 1.08 17.39
N THR A 50 0.01 0.66 18.07
CA THR A 50 -0.84 -0.43 17.58
C THR A 50 -1.56 -0.02 16.30
N ARG A 51 -2.04 1.22 16.22
CA ARG A 51 -2.67 1.77 15.02
C ARG A 51 -1.70 1.80 13.83
N TYR A 52 -0.48 2.30 14.04
CA TYR A 52 0.56 2.31 13.00
C TYR A 52 0.98 0.90 12.61
N GLY A 53 1.12 0.00 13.59
CA GLY A 53 1.47 -1.39 13.37
C GLY A 53 0.45 -2.14 12.52
N VAL A 54 -0.85 -1.93 12.75
CA VAL A 54 -1.91 -2.54 11.91
C VAL A 54 -1.77 -2.09 10.44
N ILE A 55 -1.51 -0.81 10.20
CA ILE A 55 -1.30 -0.26 8.86
C ILE A 55 -0.01 -0.83 8.24
N GLU A 56 1.07 -0.90 9.01
CA GLU A 56 2.37 -1.42 8.55
C GLU A 56 2.31 -2.91 8.16
N VAL A 57 1.51 -3.71 8.88
CA VAL A 57 1.25 -5.11 8.53
C VAL A 57 0.40 -5.24 7.24
N GLY A 58 -0.22 -4.16 6.79
CA GLY A 58 -0.95 -4.08 5.54
C GLY A 58 -2.47 -4.18 5.69
N HIS A 59 -3.00 -3.99 6.89
CA HIS A 59 -4.44 -4.00 7.18
C HIS A 59 -5.04 -2.59 7.15
N LYS A 60 -6.37 -2.52 7.05
CA LYS A 60 -7.12 -1.26 7.16
C LYS A 60 -7.75 -1.16 8.54
N LEU A 61 -7.90 0.05 9.03
CA LEU A 61 -8.61 0.31 10.28
C LEU A 61 -10.05 0.75 10.01
N VAL A 62 -10.95 0.30 10.86
CA VAL A 62 -12.31 0.83 10.96
C VAL A 62 -12.25 2.33 11.31
N ASP A 63 -13.20 3.12 10.78
CA ASP A 63 -13.25 4.54 11.11
C ASP A 63 -13.68 4.79 12.56
N GLN A 64 -13.37 5.97 13.11
CA GLN A 64 -13.66 6.27 14.51
C GLN A 64 -15.17 6.24 14.82
N LYS A 65 -16.03 6.62 13.86
CA LYS A 65 -17.48 6.69 14.07
C LYS A 65 -18.10 5.29 14.13
N GLU A 66 -17.62 4.37 13.31
CA GLU A 66 -17.97 2.96 13.31
C GLU A 66 -17.48 2.27 14.58
N LEU A 67 -16.25 2.57 15.05
CA LEU A 67 -15.75 2.13 16.35
C LEU A 67 -16.64 2.60 17.50
N ASP A 68 -16.98 3.89 17.56
CA ASP A 68 -17.86 4.44 18.59
C ASP A 68 -19.27 3.79 18.53
N GLY A 69 -19.76 3.48 17.32
CA GLY A 69 -21.02 2.78 17.12
C GLY A 69 -20.97 1.32 17.59
N ALA A 70 -19.87 0.63 17.34
CA ALA A 70 -19.63 -0.75 17.78
C ALA A 70 -19.52 -0.84 19.31
N MET A 71 -18.83 0.10 19.95
CA MET A 71 -18.72 0.17 21.42
C MET A 71 -20.08 0.33 22.10
N ARG A 72 -21.02 1.07 21.50
CA ARG A 72 -22.40 1.19 22.02
C ARG A 72 -23.22 -0.10 21.95
N GLN A 73 -22.76 -1.10 21.18
CA GLN A 73 -23.41 -2.41 21.14
C GLN A 73 -23.04 -3.29 22.34
N VAL A 74 -22.01 -2.90 23.11
CA VAL A 74 -21.55 -3.65 24.28
C VAL A 74 -22.12 -3.00 25.54
N PRO A 75 -22.95 -3.70 26.34
CA PRO A 75 -23.69 -3.09 27.45
C PRO A 75 -22.82 -2.38 28.50
N ASP A 76 -21.65 -2.94 28.79
CA ASP A 76 -20.73 -2.40 29.80
C ASP A 76 -19.57 -1.61 29.20
N SER A 77 -19.51 -1.48 27.87
CA SER A 77 -18.40 -0.87 27.12
C SER A 77 -17.03 -1.53 27.35
N HIS A 78 -17.01 -2.76 27.87
CA HIS A 78 -15.80 -3.53 28.14
C HIS A 78 -15.89 -4.92 27.52
N PRO A 79 -15.96 -5.03 26.17
CA PRO A 79 -16.03 -6.33 25.51
C PRO A 79 -14.92 -7.26 25.99
N ASP A 80 -15.32 -8.41 26.49
CA ASP A 80 -14.46 -9.45 27.05
C ASP A 80 -14.94 -10.87 26.69
N THR A 81 -16.10 -10.99 26.04
CA THR A 81 -16.63 -12.27 25.53
C THR A 81 -16.57 -12.37 24.01
N SER A 82 -16.50 -13.61 23.50
CA SER A 82 -16.55 -13.88 22.05
C SER A 82 -17.86 -13.40 21.39
N ASP A 83 -18.98 -13.40 22.12
CA ASP A 83 -20.27 -12.91 21.61
C ASP A 83 -20.27 -11.38 21.42
N GLU A 84 -19.64 -10.65 22.33
CA GLU A 84 -19.45 -9.21 22.21
C GLU A 84 -18.50 -8.87 21.06
N PHE A 85 -17.36 -9.56 20.93
CA PHE A 85 -16.47 -9.37 19.78
C PHE A 85 -17.17 -9.69 18.45
N THR A 86 -17.99 -10.74 18.40
CA THR A 86 -18.79 -11.08 17.23
C THR A 86 -19.78 -9.96 16.88
N THR A 87 -20.43 -9.40 17.89
CA THR A 87 -21.39 -8.30 17.73
C THR A 87 -20.71 -7.05 17.20
N MET A 88 -19.56 -6.69 17.76
CA MET A 88 -18.77 -5.53 17.34
C MET A 88 -18.21 -5.69 15.93
N ALA A 89 -17.63 -6.84 15.61
CA ALA A 89 -17.10 -7.14 14.29
C ALA A 89 -18.20 -7.05 13.22
N ARG A 90 -19.38 -7.61 13.51
CA ARG A 90 -20.54 -7.54 12.60
C ARG A 90 -21.02 -6.10 12.40
N PHE A 91 -21.10 -5.31 13.47
CA PHE A 91 -21.53 -3.92 13.39
C PHE A 91 -20.56 -3.08 12.55
N ALA A 92 -19.26 -3.19 12.82
CA ALA A 92 -18.20 -2.45 12.14
C ALA A 92 -17.80 -3.05 10.77
N ARG A 93 -18.40 -4.18 10.37
CA ARG A 93 -17.99 -4.98 9.20
C ARG A 93 -16.50 -5.32 9.20
N ALA A 94 -15.94 -5.49 10.39
CA ALA A 94 -14.54 -5.83 10.59
C ALA A 94 -14.33 -7.35 10.50
N GLU A 95 -13.22 -7.75 9.92
CA GLU A 95 -12.78 -9.14 9.87
C GLU A 95 -12.02 -9.54 11.14
N TRP A 96 -11.39 -8.56 11.78
CA TRP A 96 -10.66 -8.72 13.03
C TRP A 96 -11.07 -7.67 14.06
N VAL A 97 -11.08 -8.06 15.33
CA VAL A 97 -11.16 -7.14 16.48
C VAL A 97 -9.90 -7.31 17.30
N VAL A 98 -9.19 -6.22 17.59
CA VAL A 98 -7.90 -6.25 18.32
C VAL A 98 -8.01 -5.39 19.58
N ILE A 99 -7.52 -5.92 20.71
CA ILE A 99 -7.53 -5.23 22.01
C ILE A 99 -6.12 -5.26 22.61
N PRO A 100 -5.48 -4.10 22.76
CA PRO A 100 -4.27 -3.97 23.56
C PRO A 100 -4.62 -3.91 25.05
N THR A 101 -3.98 -4.76 25.87
CA THR A 101 -4.10 -4.73 27.33
C THR A 101 -2.72 -4.68 27.97
N VAL A 102 -2.52 -3.77 28.93
CA VAL A 102 -1.23 -3.53 29.55
C VAL A 102 -1.27 -3.85 31.03
N PHE A 103 -0.29 -4.60 31.48
CA PHE A 103 -0.10 -4.93 32.87
C PHE A 103 1.23 -4.33 33.35
N GLN A 104 1.16 -3.59 34.46
CA GLN A 104 2.37 -3.15 35.14
C GLN A 104 3.00 -4.34 35.88
N GLN A 105 4.30 -4.56 35.66
CA GLN A 105 5.13 -5.44 36.46
C GLN A 105 6.09 -4.59 37.31
N GLU A 106 6.82 -5.20 38.24
CA GLU A 106 7.68 -4.46 39.20
C GLU A 106 8.67 -3.49 38.53
N LYS A 107 9.19 -3.83 37.35
CA LYS A 107 10.20 -3.04 36.63
C LYS A 107 9.97 -2.91 35.12
N SER A 108 8.85 -3.43 34.63
CA SER A 108 8.57 -3.60 33.20
C SER A 108 7.07 -3.49 32.95
N TRP A 109 6.72 -3.41 31.68
CA TRP A 109 5.34 -3.46 31.21
C TRP A 109 5.14 -4.75 30.45
N ARG A 110 4.02 -5.43 30.66
CA ARG A 110 3.60 -6.56 29.85
C ARG A 110 2.44 -6.14 28.98
N LEU A 111 2.62 -6.21 27.67
CA LEU A 111 1.57 -6.01 26.70
C LEU A 111 0.98 -7.36 26.33
N GLU A 112 -0.34 -7.43 26.38
CA GLU A 112 -1.14 -8.53 25.87
C GLU A 112 -1.99 -7.99 24.74
N LEU A 113 -1.88 -8.61 23.56
CA LEU A 113 -2.75 -8.34 22.43
C LEU A 113 -3.71 -9.51 22.27
N ILE A 114 -5.00 -9.20 22.30
CA ILE A 114 -6.07 -10.15 22.01
C ILE A 114 -6.58 -9.84 20.60
N ALA A 115 -6.68 -10.86 19.75
CA ALA A 115 -7.27 -10.75 18.42
C ALA A 115 -8.42 -11.75 18.26
N PHE A 116 -9.59 -11.26 17.84
CA PHE A 116 -10.74 -12.07 17.49
C PHE A 116 -10.95 -12.05 15.97
N GLN A 117 -11.04 -13.21 15.34
CA GLN A 117 -11.29 -13.37 13.90
C GLN A 117 -12.77 -13.65 13.65
N ALA A 118 -13.47 -12.70 13.04
CA ALA A 118 -14.93 -12.74 12.86
C ALA A 118 -15.42 -13.94 12.04
N GLN A 119 -14.64 -14.35 11.04
CA GLN A 119 -15.02 -15.44 10.14
C GLN A 119 -15.03 -16.81 10.83
N SER A 120 -14.05 -17.05 11.71
CA SER A 120 -13.88 -18.34 12.39
C SER A 120 -14.44 -18.36 13.81
N GLY A 121 -14.72 -17.19 14.39
CA GLY A 121 -15.09 -17.05 15.80
C GLY A 121 -13.91 -17.32 16.75
N ARG A 122 -12.68 -17.37 16.23
CA ARG A 122 -11.47 -17.69 16.99
C ARG A 122 -10.96 -16.46 17.74
N THR A 123 -10.66 -16.62 19.03
CA THR A 123 -9.94 -15.62 19.83
C THR A 123 -8.54 -16.13 20.11
N GLU A 124 -7.54 -15.30 19.85
CA GLU A 124 -6.14 -15.61 20.11
C GLU A 124 -5.48 -14.50 20.91
N THR A 125 -4.51 -14.88 21.72
CA THR A 125 -3.83 -13.95 22.62
C THR A 125 -2.33 -14.17 22.50
N VAL A 126 -1.58 -13.07 22.37
CA VAL A 126 -0.13 -13.07 22.55
C VAL A 126 0.25 -12.07 23.62
N ALA A 127 1.24 -12.43 24.44
CA ALA A 127 1.74 -11.55 25.49
C ALA A 127 3.26 -11.46 25.43
N ARG A 128 3.79 -10.28 25.75
CA ARG A 128 5.23 -10.01 25.78
C ARG A 128 5.54 -8.90 26.77
N ASP A 129 6.69 -9.00 27.44
CA ASP A 129 7.26 -7.87 28.17
C ASP A 129 7.81 -6.85 27.17
N VAL A 130 7.37 -5.61 27.30
CA VAL A 130 7.62 -4.53 26.34
C VAL A 130 8.72 -3.62 26.83
N ASP A 131 9.65 -3.33 25.93
CA ASP A 131 10.64 -2.28 26.08
C ASP A 131 10.09 -1.00 25.44
N THR A 132 9.96 0.06 26.23
CA THR A 132 9.42 1.35 25.77
C THR A 132 10.25 1.98 24.65
N GLU A 133 11.56 1.67 24.55
CA GLU A 133 12.41 2.17 23.46
C GLU A 133 12.15 1.45 22.13
N HIS A 134 11.63 0.23 22.17
CA HIS A 134 11.42 -0.65 21.02
C HIS A 134 9.95 -1.04 20.82
N ILE A 135 9.03 -0.31 21.45
CA ILE A 135 7.61 -0.65 21.55
C ILE A 135 6.95 -0.83 20.18
N HIS A 136 7.24 0.04 19.20
CA HIS A 136 6.69 -0.06 17.84
C HIS A 136 7.04 -1.39 17.17
N VAL A 137 8.34 -1.73 17.16
CA VAL A 137 8.85 -2.95 16.53
C VAL A 137 8.23 -4.19 17.19
N GLN A 138 8.15 -4.18 18.51
CA GLN A 138 7.57 -5.29 19.27
C GLN A 138 6.06 -5.45 19.01
N VAL A 139 5.30 -4.35 18.93
CA VAL A 139 3.87 -4.36 18.59
C VAL A 139 3.66 -4.88 17.16
N VAL A 140 4.46 -4.43 16.19
CA VAL A 140 4.41 -4.93 14.80
C VAL A 140 4.68 -6.44 14.74
N GLU A 141 5.68 -6.94 15.48
CA GLU A 141 5.95 -8.38 15.57
C GLU A 141 4.76 -9.16 16.14
N MET A 142 4.15 -8.67 17.22
CA MET A 142 2.97 -9.30 17.84
C MET A 142 1.78 -9.31 16.87
N LEU A 143 1.50 -8.21 16.18
CA LEU A 143 0.43 -8.12 15.19
C LEU A 143 0.67 -9.04 13.97
N LYS A 144 1.92 -9.16 13.49
CA LYS A 144 2.28 -10.08 12.40
C LYS A 144 2.03 -11.54 12.74
N VAL A 145 2.05 -11.91 14.02
CA VAL A 145 1.73 -13.26 14.48
C VAL A 145 0.21 -13.43 14.62
N LEU A 146 -0.45 -12.48 15.28
CA LEU A 146 -1.89 -12.55 15.54
C LEU A 146 -2.76 -12.47 14.29
N LEU A 147 -2.47 -11.55 13.38
CA LEU A 147 -3.33 -11.25 12.22
C LEU A 147 -3.10 -12.19 11.02
N ARG A 148 -2.60 -13.40 11.29
CA ARG A 148 -2.44 -14.43 10.26
C ARG A 148 -3.75 -15.19 10.07
N PRO A 149 -4.12 -15.57 8.84
CA PRO A 149 -5.27 -16.45 8.61
C PRO A 149 -5.20 -17.76 9.44
N GLN A 150 -3.97 -18.30 9.59
CA GLN A 150 -3.70 -19.53 10.35
C GLN A 150 -3.73 -19.31 11.87
N GLY A 151 -3.65 -18.07 12.33
CA GLY A 151 -3.51 -17.72 13.74
C GLY A 151 -2.08 -17.84 14.26
N VAL A 152 -1.95 -17.88 15.59
CA VAL A 152 -0.67 -17.97 16.31
C VAL A 152 0.01 -19.32 16.05
N GLY A 153 -0.77 -20.37 15.81
CA GLY A 153 -0.28 -21.73 15.59
C GLY A 153 0.33 -22.36 16.85
N THR A 154 1.00 -23.50 16.67
CA THR A 154 1.73 -24.21 17.75
C THR A 154 3.24 -23.97 17.72
N GLU A 155 3.69 -23.09 16.83
CA GLU A 155 5.12 -22.76 16.71
C GLU A 155 5.55 -21.84 17.84
N ALA A 156 6.81 -21.95 18.27
CA ALA A 156 7.38 -21.05 19.26
C ALA A 156 7.33 -19.61 18.74
N LEU A 157 6.95 -18.67 19.61
CA LEU A 157 6.85 -17.27 19.21
C LEU A 157 8.25 -16.72 18.90
N PRO A 158 8.40 -15.82 17.90
CA PRO A 158 9.71 -15.32 17.49
C PRO A 158 10.55 -14.75 18.65
N TRP A 159 9.87 -14.11 19.62
CA TRP A 159 10.51 -13.52 20.81
C TRP A 159 10.75 -14.50 21.96
N GLU A 160 10.17 -15.70 21.94
CA GLU A 160 10.46 -16.75 22.93
C GLU A 160 11.80 -17.43 22.61
N THR A 161 12.09 -17.63 21.32
CA THR A 161 13.39 -18.18 20.88
C THR A 161 14.55 -17.19 21.01
N GLY A 162 14.22 -15.90 21.12
CA GLY A 162 15.17 -14.79 21.11
C GLY A 162 15.47 -14.21 22.48
N GLY A 163 15.24 -14.95 23.58
CA GLY A 163 15.60 -14.50 24.93
C GLY A 163 17.01 -13.96 24.90
N ILE A 164 17.15 -12.63 25.05
CA ILE A 164 18.33 -11.79 24.78
C ILE A 164 19.59 -12.64 24.77
N THR A 165 19.92 -13.25 23.63
CA THR A 165 21.21 -13.90 23.50
C THR A 165 22.17 -12.74 23.57
N ALA A 166 22.85 -12.63 24.72
CA ALA A 166 23.93 -11.70 24.96
C ALA A 166 24.69 -11.55 23.65
N ARG A 167 24.71 -10.31 23.13
CA ARG A 167 25.46 -9.90 21.94
C ARG A 167 26.68 -10.81 21.84
N PRO A 168 26.77 -11.70 20.84
CA PRO A 168 27.76 -12.76 20.86
C PRO A 168 29.11 -12.15 21.18
N ALA A 169 29.72 -12.61 22.28
CA ALA A 169 31.04 -12.17 22.69
C ALA A 169 31.90 -12.20 21.44
N SER A 170 32.40 -11.01 21.05
CA SER A 170 33.15 -10.75 19.82
C SER A 170 33.95 -11.99 19.44
N ALA A 171 33.46 -12.72 18.44
CA ALA A 171 34.11 -13.95 18.01
C ALA A 171 35.59 -13.64 17.75
N ALA A 172 36.45 -14.52 18.25
CA ALA A 172 37.88 -14.52 17.95
C ALA A 172 38.14 -14.27 16.46
N PRO A 173 39.26 -13.63 16.07
CA PRO A 173 39.54 -13.18 14.71
C PRO A 173 39.49 -14.33 13.71
N GLY A 174 38.29 -14.57 13.18
CA GLY A 174 37.98 -15.64 12.26
C GLY A 174 38.06 -15.11 10.85
N LYS A 175 39.02 -15.67 10.09
CA LYS A 175 39.14 -15.70 8.63
C LYS A 175 38.72 -14.42 7.89
N THR A 176 39.74 -13.73 7.38
CA THR A 176 39.69 -12.67 6.37
C THR A 176 38.43 -12.81 5.49
N PRO A 177 37.50 -11.83 5.53
CA PRO A 177 36.33 -11.82 4.68
C PRO A 177 36.75 -12.06 3.24
N ALA A 178 36.12 -13.03 2.57
CA ALA A 178 36.30 -13.21 1.14
C ALA A 178 36.10 -11.84 0.47
N ALA A 179 37.08 -11.46 -0.37
CA ALA A 179 37.11 -10.15 -1.01
C ALA A 179 35.72 -9.81 -1.56
N PRO A 180 35.21 -8.57 -1.32
CA PRO A 180 33.94 -8.13 -1.85
C PRO A 180 33.88 -8.47 -3.34
N LYS A 181 32.91 -9.30 -3.71
CA LYS A 181 32.67 -9.65 -5.12
C LYS A 181 32.46 -8.33 -5.85
N GLU A 182 33.40 -7.96 -6.72
CA GLU A 182 33.33 -6.70 -7.46
C GLU A 182 31.95 -6.58 -8.10
N THR A 183 31.21 -5.55 -7.70
CA THR A 183 29.94 -5.24 -8.33
C THR A 183 30.23 -5.01 -9.81
N PRO A 184 29.57 -5.73 -10.72
CA PRO A 184 29.78 -5.54 -12.15
C PRO A 184 29.69 -4.04 -12.49
N PRO A 185 30.57 -3.52 -13.36
CA PRO A 185 30.54 -2.11 -13.73
C PRO A 185 29.14 -1.73 -14.19
N ALA A 186 28.64 -0.61 -13.67
CA ALA A 186 27.35 -0.07 -14.08
C ALA A 186 27.35 0.08 -15.61
N GLY A 187 26.35 -0.52 -16.27
CA GLY A 187 26.20 -0.40 -17.71
C GLY A 187 26.04 1.07 -18.15
N PRO A 188 26.19 1.36 -19.45
CA PRO A 188 26.00 2.72 -19.96
C PRO A 188 24.61 3.26 -19.57
N HIS A 189 24.61 4.43 -18.92
CA HIS A 189 23.40 5.11 -18.47
C HIS A 189 22.63 5.63 -19.68
N ARG A 190 21.40 5.12 -19.86
CA ARG A 190 20.51 5.47 -20.97
C ARG A 190 19.70 6.69 -20.60
N MET A 191 19.94 7.77 -21.33
CA MET A 191 19.47 9.09 -20.94
C MET A 191 18.04 9.35 -21.38
N PHE A 192 17.55 8.69 -22.43
CA PHE A 192 16.27 9.04 -23.03
C PHE A 192 15.31 7.85 -23.05
N PHE A 193 14.01 8.13 -23.03
CA PHE A 193 12.99 7.10 -23.23
C PHE A 193 11.75 7.63 -23.94
N ILE A 194 11.09 6.72 -24.67
CA ILE A 194 9.78 6.93 -25.31
C ILE A 194 8.91 5.71 -25.01
N GLY A 195 7.63 5.94 -24.72
CA GLY A 195 6.66 4.89 -24.48
C GLY A 195 5.30 5.18 -25.10
N ALA A 196 4.57 4.11 -25.38
CA ALA A 196 3.19 4.16 -25.84
C ALA A 196 2.37 3.06 -25.16
N GLY A 197 1.09 3.33 -24.92
CA GLY A 197 0.24 2.42 -24.15
C GLY A 197 -1.23 2.79 -24.13
N PHE A 198 -1.94 2.13 -23.23
CA PHE A 198 -3.37 2.29 -23.03
C PHE A 198 -3.67 2.60 -21.57
N ALA A 199 -4.64 3.48 -21.34
CA ALA A 199 -5.11 3.80 -20.01
C ALA A 199 -6.62 3.54 -19.90
N VAL A 200 -7.05 3.16 -18.70
CA VAL A 200 -8.46 3.13 -18.30
C VAL A 200 -8.60 4.00 -17.07
N ASN A 201 -9.52 4.97 -17.12
CA ASN A 201 -9.75 5.91 -16.04
C ASN A 201 -11.24 5.91 -15.68
N SER A 202 -11.53 6.06 -14.39
CA SER A 202 -12.88 6.24 -13.88
C SER A 202 -12.94 7.47 -12.97
N ALA A 203 -13.99 8.27 -13.10
CA ALA A 203 -14.23 9.37 -12.19
C ALA A 203 -14.70 8.84 -10.84
N VAL A 204 -13.87 9.04 -9.81
CA VAL A 204 -14.19 8.69 -8.41
C VAL A 204 -14.87 9.84 -7.69
N SER A 205 -14.73 11.07 -8.19
CA SER A 205 -15.49 12.25 -7.75
C SER A 205 -15.86 13.13 -8.93
N ARG A 206 -17.08 13.67 -8.92
CA ARG A 206 -17.65 14.48 -10.01
C ARG A 206 -18.48 15.64 -9.43
N PRO A 207 -18.48 16.82 -10.07
CA PRO A 207 -19.38 17.92 -9.72
C PRO A 207 -20.85 17.52 -9.77
N SER A 208 -21.67 18.12 -8.92
CA SER A 208 -23.13 17.99 -8.95
C SER A 208 -23.66 18.52 -10.28
N GLY A 209 -24.21 17.63 -11.12
CA GLY A 209 -24.68 17.96 -12.47
C GLY A 209 -23.83 17.38 -13.60
N ALA A 210 -22.71 16.70 -13.31
CA ALA A 210 -21.99 15.95 -14.33
C ALA A 210 -22.81 14.73 -14.79
N THR A 211 -23.22 14.72 -16.05
CA THR A 211 -23.94 13.60 -16.69
C THR A 211 -23.04 12.82 -17.65
N GLY A 212 -23.31 11.52 -17.84
CA GLY A 212 -22.60 10.65 -18.79
C GLY A 212 -21.67 9.64 -18.13
N SER A 213 -21.01 8.81 -18.95
CA SER A 213 -20.13 7.72 -18.47
C SER A 213 -19.07 8.24 -17.51
N ALA A 214 -18.87 7.56 -16.37
CA ALA A 214 -17.78 7.83 -15.43
C ALA A 214 -16.44 7.26 -15.92
N THR A 215 -16.47 6.32 -16.86
CA THR A 215 -15.28 5.58 -17.30
C THR A 215 -14.87 6.01 -18.70
N SER A 216 -13.56 6.14 -18.91
CA SER A 216 -12.94 6.36 -20.21
C SER A 216 -11.80 5.37 -20.47
N ALA A 217 -11.57 5.10 -21.75
CA ALA A 217 -10.36 4.45 -22.22
C ALA A 217 -9.57 5.45 -23.06
N ALA A 218 -8.25 5.44 -22.93
CA ALA A 218 -7.36 6.37 -23.60
C ALA A 218 -6.16 5.67 -24.23
N ILE A 219 -5.64 6.27 -25.30
CA ILE A 219 -4.28 6.00 -25.76
C ILE A 219 -3.33 6.94 -25.01
N ALA A 220 -2.15 6.46 -24.66
CA ALA A 220 -1.14 7.22 -23.93
C ALA A 220 0.20 7.18 -24.65
N ALA A 221 0.90 8.29 -24.67
CA ALA A 221 2.27 8.43 -25.13
C ALA A 221 3.10 9.14 -24.06
N ARG A 222 4.38 8.78 -23.96
CA ARG A 222 5.32 9.31 -22.99
C ARG A 222 6.67 9.52 -23.65
N ALA A 223 7.36 10.60 -23.32
CA ALA A 223 8.76 10.79 -23.65
C ALA A 223 9.47 11.49 -22.50
N GLY A 224 10.74 11.17 -22.26
CA GLY A 224 11.45 11.77 -21.14
C GLY A 224 12.93 11.48 -21.12
N ILE A 225 13.56 11.97 -20.05
CA ILE A 225 14.97 11.79 -19.76
C ILE A 225 15.18 11.23 -18.35
N SER A 226 16.22 10.42 -18.21
CA SER A 226 16.77 9.95 -16.94
C SER A 226 18.09 10.70 -16.74
N PRO A 227 18.12 11.86 -16.07
CA PRO A 227 19.36 12.62 -15.89
C PRO A 227 20.32 11.94 -14.92
N ILE A 228 19.76 11.28 -13.89
CA ILE A 228 20.51 10.57 -12.86
C ILE A 228 19.62 9.48 -12.28
N GLU A 229 20.07 8.23 -12.24
CA GLU A 229 19.34 7.19 -11.51
C GLU A 229 19.26 7.55 -10.01
N PRO A 230 18.09 7.40 -9.36
CA PRO A 230 16.83 6.77 -9.82
C PRO A 230 15.76 7.73 -10.37
N ILE A 231 16.13 8.94 -10.79
CA ILE A 231 15.21 10.03 -11.14
C ILE A 231 14.93 10.07 -12.65
N ASP A 232 13.66 10.12 -13.01
CA ASP A 232 13.18 10.30 -14.39
C ASP A 232 12.29 11.56 -14.48
N ILE A 233 12.43 12.31 -15.58
CA ILE A 233 11.58 13.45 -15.94
C ILE A 233 10.87 13.10 -17.25
N ALA A 234 9.54 13.20 -17.28
CA ALA A 234 8.75 12.81 -18.46
C ALA A 234 7.66 13.81 -18.82
N LEU A 235 7.40 13.93 -20.11
CA LEU A 235 6.16 14.47 -20.66
C LEU A 235 5.22 13.30 -20.99
N ASN A 236 3.98 13.43 -20.56
CA ASN A 236 2.91 12.46 -20.78
C ASN A 236 1.79 13.10 -21.58
N PHE A 237 1.28 12.35 -22.56
CA PHE A 237 0.13 12.72 -23.37
C PHE A 237 -0.88 11.58 -23.32
N ALA A 238 -2.16 11.89 -23.12
CA ALA A 238 -3.22 10.91 -23.22
C ALA A 238 -4.46 11.50 -23.89
N ASP A 239 -5.10 10.71 -24.76
CA ASP A 239 -6.32 11.09 -25.48
C ASP A 239 -7.38 10.00 -25.31
N ASN A 240 -8.56 10.39 -24.83
CA ASN A 240 -9.67 9.47 -24.57
C ASN A 240 -10.29 9.00 -25.89
N VAL A 241 -10.12 7.71 -26.20
CA VAL A 241 -10.70 7.05 -27.37
C VAL A 241 -12.15 6.60 -27.15
N SER A 242 -12.54 6.38 -25.89
CA SER A 242 -13.90 6.01 -25.47
C SER A 242 -14.28 6.69 -24.15
N GLY A 243 -15.57 6.92 -23.93
CA GLY A 243 -16.09 7.66 -22.77
C GLY A 243 -16.06 9.19 -22.98
N PRO A 244 -16.02 9.99 -21.89
CA PRO A 244 -15.89 11.45 -21.98
C PRO A 244 -14.64 11.85 -22.74
N ARG A 245 -14.79 12.63 -23.81
CA ARG A 245 -13.66 13.09 -24.64
C ARG A 245 -12.82 14.09 -23.86
N ALA A 246 -11.55 13.78 -23.68
CA ALA A 246 -10.60 14.68 -23.04
C ALA A 246 -9.18 14.38 -23.53
N VAL A 247 -8.38 15.44 -23.64
CA VAL A 247 -6.94 15.36 -23.87
C VAL A 247 -6.22 15.80 -22.60
N MET A 248 -5.18 15.07 -22.24
CA MET A 248 -4.38 15.30 -21.05
C MET A 248 -2.91 15.42 -21.45
N LEU A 249 -2.24 16.42 -20.89
CA LEU A 249 -0.82 16.69 -21.09
C LEU A 249 -0.20 17.04 -19.74
N ASP A 250 0.81 16.31 -19.29
CA ASP A 250 1.49 16.59 -18.02
C ASP A 250 3.01 16.43 -18.11
N ALA A 251 3.71 17.19 -17.26
CA ALA A 251 5.13 17.04 -17.01
C ALA A 251 5.29 16.41 -15.63
N SER A 252 6.08 15.34 -15.52
CA SER A 252 6.16 14.52 -14.31
C SER A 252 7.59 14.25 -13.89
N LEU A 253 7.76 14.09 -12.58
CA LEU A 253 8.97 13.66 -11.90
C LEU A 253 8.70 12.29 -11.27
N ARG A 254 9.63 11.36 -11.47
CA ARG A 254 9.53 9.97 -11.03
C ARG A 254 10.79 9.54 -10.30
N TYR A 255 10.64 8.74 -9.24
CA TYR A 255 11.75 8.15 -8.47
C TYR A 255 11.62 6.61 -8.46
N MET A 256 12.50 5.87 -9.16
CA MET A 256 12.37 4.42 -9.36
C MET A 256 13.49 3.60 -8.69
N ILE A 257 13.15 2.77 -7.71
CA ILE A 257 14.09 1.87 -7.03
C ILE A 257 14.00 0.43 -7.56
N ASN A 258 15.12 -0.27 -7.60
CA ASN A 258 15.18 -1.70 -7.91
C ASN A 258 14.76 -2.51 -6.69
N VAL A 259 13.75 -3.39 -6.82
CA VAL A 259 13.24 -4.19 -5.67
C VAL A 259 13.51 -5.67 -5.82
N ALA A 260 13.59 -6.18 -7.05
CA ALA A 260 13.88 -7.58 -7.34
C ALA A 260 14.93 -7.68 -8.45
N GLY A 261 16.13 -7.20 -8.15
CA GLY A 261 17.24 -7.10 -9.11
C GLY A 261 17.04 -5.96 -10.13
N PRO A 262 17.92 -5.86 -11.15
CA PRO A 262 17.94 -4.72 -12.09
C PRO A 262 16.78 -4.70 -13.08
N LYS A 263 15.96 -5.76 -13.12
CA LYS A 263 14.84 -5.89 -14.06
C LYS A 263 13.55 -5.32 -13.52
N PHE A 264 13.38 -5.26 -12.19
CA PHE A 264 12.13 -4.86 -11.58
C PHE A 264 12.30 -3.59 -10.76
N ARG A 265 11.63 -2.53 -11.20
CA ARG A 265 11.66 -1.22 -10.56
C ARG A 265 10.28 -0.80 -10.11
N ILE A 266 10.18 -0.15 -8.95
CA ILE A 266 8.95 0.49 -8.49
C ILE A 266 9.23 1.90 -7.98
N GLY A 267 8.23 2.77 -8.00
CA GLY A 267 8.44 4.14 -7.58
C GLY A 267 7.22 5.04 -7.67
N PRO A 268 7.18 6.14 -6.90
CA PRO A 268 6.17 7.17 -7.09
C PRO A 268 6.48 8.05 -8.31
N GLU A 269 5.42 8.61 -8.89
CA GLU A 269 5.47 9.62 -9.93
C GLU A 269 4.41 10.70 -9.65
N ILE A 270 4.80 11.97 -9.79
CA ILE A 270 3.94 13.13 -9.60
C ILE A 270 4.19 14.15 -10.70
N GLY A 271 3.14 14.85 -11.15
CA GLY A 271 3.30 15.85 -12.20
C GLY A 271 2.13 16.83 -12.32
N PRO A 272 2.40 18.13 -12.53
CA PRO A 272 1.39 19.07 -12.99
C PRO A 272 1.10 18.92 -14.48
N GLY A 273 -0.11 19.28 -14.89
CA GLY A 273 -0.52 19.21 -16.28
C GLY A 273 -1.78 20.01 -16.61
N LEU A 274 -2.30 19.75 -17.80
CA LEU A 274 -3.48 20.34 -18.38
C LEU A 274 -4.49 19.24 -18.71
N PHE A 275 -5.75 19.51 -18.39
CA PHE A 275 -6.91 18.71 -18.75
C PHE A 275 -7.81 19.52 -19.68
N LEU A 276 -8.04 19.00 -20.89
CA LEU A 276 -8.83 19.63 -21.94
C LEU A 276 -10.08 18.78 -22.20
N ALA A 277 -11.23 19.18 -21.66
CA ALA A 277 -12.50 18.52 -21.98
C ALA A 277 -12.94 18.86 -23.41
N GLN A 278 -13.30 17.85 -24.19
CA GLN A 278 -13.67 17.98 -25.61
C GLN A 278 -15.15 17.66 -25.89
N GLY A 279 -16.01 17.60 -24.88
CA GLY A 279 -17.44 17.28 -25.05
C GLY A 279 -18.37 18.17 -24.23
N GLY A 280 -19.52 18.53 -24.81
CA GLY A 280 -20.56 19.35 -24.17
C GLY A 280 -20.13 20.79 -23.91
N SER A 281 -19.34 20.99 -22.85
CA SER A 281 -18.71 22.26 -22.51
C SER A 281 -17.19 22.06 -22.58
N GLN A 282 -16.56 22.73 -23.54
CA GLN A 282 -15.11 22.70 -23.65
C GLN A 282 -14.51 23.52 -22.51
N SER A 283 -13.74 22.86 -21.65
CA SER A 283 -13.05 23.50 -20.54
C SER A 283 -11.58 23.13 -20.54
N LYS A 284 -10.75 24.10 -20.14
CA LYS A 284 -9.32 23.91 -19.90
C LYS A 284 -9.08 24.08 -18.41
N SER A 285 -8.56 23.05 -17.79
CA SER A 285 -8.29 23.03 -16.36
C SER A 285 -6.83 22.65 -16.12
N PHE A 286 -6.28 23.19 -15.04
CA PHE A 286 -5.07 22.63 -14.45
C PHE A 286 -5.36 21.20 -13.97
N MET A 287 -4.33 20.35 -13.94
CA MET A 287 -4.40 18.99 -13.44
C MET A 287 -3.18 18.70 -12.58
N LEU A 288 -3.37 18.01 -11.46
CA LEU A 288 -2.30 17.39 -10.71
C LEU A 288 -2.45 15.87 -10.81
N ARG A 289 -1.36 15.17 -11.15
CA ARG A 289 -1.31 13.73 -11.30
C ARG A 289 -0.37 13.11 -10.27
N ALA A 290 -0.80 12.00 -9.67
CA ALA A 290 0.01 11.19 -8.77
C ALA A 290 -0.24 9.70 -9.07
N THR A 291 0.81 8.88 -9.14
CA THR A 291 0.68 7.45 -9.45
C THR A 291 1.86 6.64 -8.89
N ALA A 292 1.64 5.35 -8.63
CA ALA A 292 2.70 4.40 -8.38
C ALA A 292 3.07 3.69 -9.69
N VAL A 293 4.35 3.63 -10.01
CA VAL A 293 4.86 3.02 -11.24
C VAL A 293 5.56 1.72 -10.90
N ALA A 294 5.26 0.66 -11.63
CA ALA A 294 6.00 -0.60 -11.64
C ALA A 294 6.53 -0.86 -13.04
N ALA A 295 7.80 -1.24 -13.16
CA ALA A 295 8.46 -1.45 -14.45
C ALA A 295 9.19 -2.79 -14.47
N VAL A 296 9.02 -3.54 -15.57
CA VAL A 296 9.74 -4.78 -15.86
C VAL A 296 10.55 -4.57 -17.13
N ASN A 297 11.88 -4.60 -17.01
CA ASN A 297 12.80 -4.50 -18.14
C ASN A 297 13.10 -5.91 -18.68
N PHE A 298 12.77 -6.16 -19.95
CA PHE A 298 13.10 -7.42 -20.64
C PHE A 298 14.50 -7.38 -21.24
N SER A 299 14.94 -6.18 -21.65
CA SER A 299 16.29 -5.90 -22.13
C SER A 299 16.73 -4.53 -21.60
N PRO A 300 18.01 -4.15 -21.78
CA PRO A 300 18.46 -2.81 -21.46
C PRO A 300 17.71 -1.71 -22.23
N SER A 301 17.14 -2.03 -23.40
CA SER A 301 16.43 -1.06 -24.27
C SER A 301 14.92 -1.10 -24.16
N PHE A 302 14.34 -2.16 -23.61
CA PHE A 302 12.90 -2.37 -23.69
C PHE A 302 12.34 -2.91 -22.37
N GLY A 303 11.28 -2.26 -21.91
CA GLY A 303 10.51 -2.68 -20.75
C GLY A 303 9.01 -2.42 -20.93
N ILE A 304 8.25 -2.96 -19.99
CA ILE A 304 6.83 -2.62 -19.81
C ILE A 304 6.72 -1.85 -18.50
N GLU A 305 5.97 -0.75 -18.51
CA GLU A 305 5.66 0.07 -17.35
C GLU A 305 4.14 0.01 -17.08
N ALA A 306 3.78 -0.15 -15.81
CA ALA A 306 2.43 -0.10 -15.31
C ALA A 306 2.31 1.05 -14.32
N HIS A 307 1.41 1.99 -14.58
CA HIS A 307 1.03 3.08 -13.68
C HIS A 307 -0.23 2.63 -12.94
N LEU A 308 -0.08 2.33 -11.66
CA LEU A 308 -1.12 1.85 -10.77
C LEU A 308 -1.64 3.00 -9.92
N GLY A 309 -2.97 3.10 -9.80
CA GLY A 309 -3.60 4.20 -9.07
C GLY A 309 -3.25 5.56 -9.68
N ASP A 310 -3.46 5.73 -10.99
CA ASP A 310 -3.29 7.00 -11.69
C ASP A 310 -4.37 7.98 -11.23
N LEU A 311 -4.07 8.72 -10.16
CA LEU A 311 -4.93 9.70 -9.54
C LEU A 311 -4.72 11.05 -10.19
N ARG A 312 -5.80 11.64 -10.70
CA ARG A 312 -5.79 12.97 -11.34
C ARG A 312 -6.79 13.87 -10.66
N TYR A 313 -6.29 14.96 -10.09
CA TYR A 313 -7.08 16.02 -9.49
C TYR A 313 -7.23 17.16 -10.49
N VAL A 314 -8.47 17.44 -10.89
CA VAL A 314 -8.81 18.47 -11.87
C VAL A 314 -9.77 19.48 -11.24
N PRO A 315 -9.30 20.65 -10.78
CA PRO A 315 -10.18 21.73 -10.37
C PRO A 315 -10.96 22.28 -11.58
N ALA A 316 -12.27 22.43 -11.42
CA ALA A 316 -13.16 23.07 -12.38
C ALA A 316 -13.98 24.16 -11.67
N SER A 317 -14.60 25.06 -12.45
CA SER A 317 -15.42 26.15 -11.89
C SER A 317 -16.64 25.66 -11.11
N SER A 318 -17.17 24.48 -11.46
CA SER A 318 -18.35 23.87 -10.82
C SER A 318 -18.00 22.86 -9.72
N GLY A 319 -16.71 22.67 -9.40
CA GLY A 319 -16.25 21.72 -8.39
C GLY A 319 -14.99 20.98 -8.83
N THR A 320 -14.72 19.83 -8.22
CA THR A 320 -13.52 19.04 -8.50
C THR A 320 -13.90 17.74 -9.20
N VAL A 321 -13.15 17.39 -10.23
CA VAL A 321 -13.15 16.03 -10.79
C VAL A 321 -11.92 15.30 -10.28
N VAL A 322 -12.13 14.12 -9.70
CA VAL A 322 -11.04 13.20 -9.36
C VAL A 322 -11.18 11.96 -10.23
N LEU A 323 -10.14 11.66 -11.00
CA LEU A 323 -10.05 10.45 -11.80
C LEU A 323 -9.10 9.47 -11.11
N ALA A 324 -9.44 8.19 -11.15
CA ALA A 324 -8.57 7.10 -10.74
C ALA A 324 -8.50 6.07 -11.86
N GLY A 325 -7.32 5.56 -12.15
CA GLY A 325 -7.15 4.64 -13.26
C GLY A 325 -5.87 3.81 -13.20
N ALA A 326 -5.61 3.15 -14.30
CA ALA A 326 -4.36 2.46 -14.55
C ALA A 326 -3.92 2.65 -16.00
N THR A 327 -2.60 2.71 -16.21
CA THR A 327 -2.00 2.82 -17.55
C THR A 327 -0.96 1.72 -17.72
N ALA A 328 -0.96 1.02 -18.85
CA ALA A 328 0.06 0.05 -19.22
C ALA A 328 0.76 0.51 -20.50
N MET A 329 2.10 0.56 -20.50
CA MET A 329 2.91 1.12 -21.60
C MET A 329 4.10 0.20 -21.92
N GLY A 330 4.41 0.07 -23.21
CA GLY A 330 5.73 -0.39 -23.65
C GLY A 330 6.68 0.80 -23.72
N VAL A 331 7.91 0.66 -23.20
CA VAL A 331 8.88 1.75 -23.11
C VAL A 331 10.21 1.32 -23.72
N LEU A 332 10.72 2.15 -24.62
CA LEU A 332 12.05 2.06 -25.21
C LEU A 332 12.99 3.06 -24.54
N ARG A 333 14.21 2.63 -24.18
CA ARG A 333 15.26 3.45 -23.56
C ARG A 333 16.51 3.45 -24.43
N PHE A 334 17.14 4.61 -24.61
CA PHE A 334 18.32 4.83 -25.45
C PHE A 334 19.34 5.76 -24.81
#